data_AF-A0A9E4NLS0-F1
#
_entry.id   AF-A0A9E4NLS0-F1
#
_cell.length_a   1.000
_cell.length_b   1.000
_cell.length_c   1.000
_cell.angle_alpha   90.00
_cell.angle_beta   90.00
_cell.angle_gamma   90.00
#
_symmetry.space_group_name_H-M   'P 1'
#
loop_
_entity.id
_entity.type
_entity.pdbx_description
1 polymer ?
#
loop_
_entity_poly.entity_id
_entity_poly.type
_entity_poly.pdbx_seq_one_letter_code
_entity_poly.pdbx_strand_id
1 'polypeptide(L)'
;MDENRQQTTTSASLPAHARLPINHCNLPSVILGSLTFQHHPTPLRLDGVEQLHAALFESLDPVADADTRAGHFMDYMRSGFLLDNLDEAGFDEQKRGIKRGKADYLRTLRGWLFDADGKEAAVLKSWVESRFGLLPLNHRGPLGVGAEDNYHAYLSARAKGLYNTNALESQLDLLYSYCQYEVTRQYPSEHHVTLYRGINRIDEHEIL
;
A
#
# COMPACT_ATOMS: atom_id res chain seq x y z
N MET A 1 27.01 29.89 -35.68
CA MET A 1 26.68 30.47 -34.35
C MET A 1 25.30 31.05 -34.47
N ASP A 2 24.29 30.66 -33.73
CA ASP A 2 24.05 29.56 -32.81
C ASP A 2 22.58 29.76 -32.50
N GLU A 3 21.69 28.82 -32.81
CA GLU A 3 20.33 28.80 -32.25
C GLU A 3 19.60 27.54 -32.71
N ASN A 4 20.12 26.38 -32.33
CA ASN A 4 19.31 25.17 -32.24
C ASN A 4 19.10 24.87 -30.76
N ARG A 5 18.32 25.74 -30.09
CA ARG A 5 17.81 25.45 -28.76
C ARG A 5 16.80 24.32 -28.94
N GLN A 6 17.29 23.08 -28.87
CA GLN A 6 16.44 21.92 -28.63
C GLN A 6 15.59 22.28 -27.42
N GLN A 7 14.30 22.50 -27.66
CA GLN A 7 13.30 22.44 -26.61
C GLN A 7 13.42 21.04 -26.04
N THR A 8 14.19 20.89 -24.95
CA THR A 8 14.09 19.74 -24.08
C THR A 8 12.65 19.76 -23.60
N THR A 9 11.80 18.98 -24.25
CA THR A 9 10.55 18.52 -23.67
C THR A 9 10.96 17.84 -22.37
N THR A 10 10.89 18.59 -21.26
CA THR A 10 11.03 18.02 -19.94
C THR A 10 9.92 17.00 -19.84
N SER A 11 10.23 15.72 -20.04
CA SER A 11 9.25 14.66 -19.86
C SER A 11 8.68 14.85 -18.46
N ALA A 12 7.38 15.08 -18.34
CA ALA A 12 6.73 15.16 -17.04
C ALA A 12 7.13 13.92 -16.23
N SER A 13 7.89 14.15 -15.18
CA SER A 13 8.52 13.11 -14.35
C SER A 13 8.13 13.36 -12.92
N LEU A 14 7.96 12.30 -12.13
CA LEU A 14 7.50 12.42 -10.76
C LEU A 14 8.45 13.33 -9.96
N PRO A 15 7.96 14.46 -9.40
CA PRO A 15 8.80 15.42 -8.69
C PRO A 15 9.58 14.77 -7.54
N ALA A 16 10.81 15.25 -7.31
CA ALA A 16 11.67 14.68 -6.26
C ALA A 16 11.06 14.78 -4.86
N HIS A 17 10.24 15.81 -4.59
CA HIS A 17 9.55 15.99 -3.32
C HIS A 17 8.33 15.07 -3.14
N ALA A 18 7.92 14.34 -4.17
CA ALA A 18 6.78 13.41 -4.15
C ALA A 18 7.21 11.94 -4.13
N ARG A 19 8.53 11.66 -4.01
CA ARG A 19 9.05 10.29 -4.09
C ARG A 19 10.27 10.01 -3.22
N LEU A 20 10.41 8.75 -2.82
CA LEU A 20 11.64 8.21 -2.24
C LEU A 20 12.59 7.71 -3.34
N PRO A 21 13.92 7.77 -3.12
CA PRO A 21 14.90 7.27 -4.08
C PRO A 21 14.98 5.74 -4.14
N ILE A 22 14.51 5.05 -3.09
CA ILE A 22 14.50 3.59 -2.95
C ILE A 22 13.12 3.18 -2.43
N ASN A 23 12.60 2.06 -2.93
CA ASN A 23 11.34 1.46 -2.54
C ASN A 23 11.41 -0.08 -2.67
N HIS A 24 10.47 -0.79 -2.06
CA HIS A 24 10.46 -2.26 -1.99
C HIS A 24 9.57 -2.92 -3.04
N CYS A 25 9.72 -2.51 -4.30
CA CYS A 25 9.04 -3.16 -5.40
C CYS A 25 9.91 -3.20 -6.66
N ASN A 26 9.48 -4.01 -7.64
CA ASN A 26 10.19 -4.28 -8.88
C ASN A 26 10.39 -3.08 -9.82
N LEU A 27 9.90 -1.88 -9.46
CA LEU A 27 10.05 -0.66 -10.24
C LEU A 27 10.39 0.54 -9.33
N PRO A 28 11.29 1.43 -9.77
CA PRO A 28 11.55 2.68 -9.06
C PRO A 28 10.32 3.60 -9.03
N SER A 29 10.15 4.31 -7.91
CA SER A 29 9.09 5.33 -7.72
C SER A 29 8.93 6.33 -8.88
N VAL A 30 10.05 6.78 -9.47
CA VAL A 30 10.04 7.72 -10.60
C VAL A 30 9.41 7.15 -11.87
N ILE A 31 9.52 5.83 -12.07
CA ILE A 31 8.85 5.13 -13.17
C ILE A 31 7.38 4.94 -12.84
N LEU A 32 7.06 4.53 -11.61
CA LEU A 32 5.67 4.33 -11.17
C LEU A 32 4.81 5.59 -11.32
N GLY A 33 5.33 6.75 -10.95
CA GLY A 33 4.63 8.03 -11.10
C GLY A 33 4.73 8.65 -12.49
N SER A 34 5.34 7.98 -13.47
CA SER A 34 5.51 8.53 -14.82
C SER A 34 4.28 8.32 -15.71
N LEU A 35 4.12 9.19 -16.70
CA LEU A 35 3.12 9.02 -17.75
C LEU A 35 3.35 7.72 -18.57
N THR A 36 4.61 7.33 -18.75
CA THR A 36 4.97 6.08 -19.44
C THR A 36 4.37 4.86 -18.75
N PHE A 37 4.46 4.77 -17.42
CA PHE A 37 3.84 3.67 -16.67
C PHE A 37 2.32 3.70 -16.76
N GLN A 38 1.70 4.89 -16.75
CA GLN A 38 0.25 5.02 -16.91
C GLN A 38 -0.23 4.51 -18.28
N HIS A 39 0.54 4.74 -19.36
CA HIS A 39 0.21 4.23 -20.70
C HIS A 39 0.59 2.77 -20.92
N HIS A 40 1.67 2.32 -20.27
CA HIS A 40 2.24 0.98 -20.45
C HIS A 40 2.51 0.34 -19.07
N PRO A 41 1.46 0.02 -18.31
CA PRO A 41 1.62 -0.55 -16.98
C PRO A 41 2.24 -1.93 -17.09
N THR A 42 3.09 -2.25 -16.12
CA THR A 42 3.64 -3.59 -15.93
C THR A 42 3.23 -4.14 -14.58
N PRO A 43 3.09 -5.46 -14.40
CA PRO A 43 2.77 -6.05 -13.11
C PRO A 43 3.71 -5.56 -12.00
N LEU A 44 3.11 -5.03 -10.92
CA LEU A 44 3.82 -4.51 -9.76
C LEU A 44 3.97 -5.61 -8.71
N ARG A 45 5.20 -5.95 -8.39
CA ARG A 45 5.56 -7.02 -7.47
C ARG A 45 6.39 -6.45 -6.33
N LEU A 46 5.99 -6.79 -5.11
CA LEU A 46 6.73 -6.45 -3.90
C LEU A 46 7.91 -7.39 -3.73
N ASP A 47 9.00 -6.87 -3.17
CA ASP A 47 10.24 -7.63 -3.03
C ASP A 47 10.05 -8.85 -2.10
N GLY A 48 10.30 -10.05 -2.63
CA GLY A 48 10.37 -11.28 -1.85
C GLY A 48 9.03 -11.90 -1.43
N VAL A 49 7.89 -11.22 -1.64
CA VAL A 49 6.57 -11.68 -1.15
C VAL A 49 6.10 -12.94 -1.88
N GLU A 50 6.16 -12.95 -3.21
CA GLU A 50 5.77 -14.11 -4.02
C GLU A 50 6.64 -15.33 -3.71
N GLN A 51 7.95 -15.13 -3.48
CA GLN A 51 8.88 -16.20 -3.15
C GLN A 51 8.62 -16.76 -1.74
N LEU A 52 8.38 -15.87 -0.77
CA LEU A 52 8.10 -16.27 0.61
C LEU A 52 6.78 -17.05 0.73
N HIS A 53 5.79 -16.71 -0.09
CA HIS A 53 4.45 -17.30 -0.06
C HIS A 53 4.13 -18.16 -1.29
N ALA A 54 5.16 -18.70 -1.98
CA ALA A 54 4.98 -19.48 -3.20
C ALA A 54 3.99 -20.65 -3.03
N ALA A 55 4.12 -21.39 -1.92
CA ALA A 55 3.25 -22.52 -1.60
C ALA A 55 1.77 -22.12 -1.46
N LEU A 56 1.47 -20.90 -0.99
CA LEU A 56 0.10 -20.39 -0.97
C LEU A 56 -0.41 -20.24 -2.40
N PHE A 57 0.30 -19.49 -3.25
CA PHE A 57 -0.16 -19.21 -4.61
C PHE A 57 -0.29 -20.49 -5.46
N GLU A 58 0.67 -21.41 -5.35
CA GLU A 58 0.61 -22.74 -5.98
C GLU A 58 -0.63 -23.53 -5.54
N SER A 59 -1.03 -23.42 -4.27
CA SER A 59 -2.24 -24.08 -3.76
C SER A 59 -3.55 -23.44 -4.26
N LEU A 60 -3.51 -22.16 -4.64
CA LEU A 60 -4.67 -21.42 -5.13
C LEU A 60 -4.91 -21.62 -6.63
N ASP A 61 -3.86 -21.94 -7.41
CA ASP A 61 -3.95 -22.15 -8.86
C ASP A 61 -5.02 -23.15 -9.31
N PRO A 62 -5.15 -24.36 -8.73
CA PRO A 62 -6.19 -25.30 -9.14
C PRO A 62 -7.61 -24.90 -8.68
N VAL A 63 -7.75 -23.90 -7.80
CA VAL A 63 -9.06 -23.47 -7.26
C VAL A 63 -9.71 -22.50 -8.25
N ALA A 64 -10.80 -22.93 -8.88
CA ALA A 64 -11.51 -22.16 -9.91
C ALA A 64 -12.40 -21.04 -9.34
N ASP A 65 -13.08 -21.31 -8.23
CA ASP A 65 -14.02 -20.37 -7.61
C ASP A 65 -13.29 -19.27 -6.81
N ALA A 66 -13.66 -18.01 -7.04
CA ALA A 66 -12.99 -16.86 -6.43
C ALA A 66 -13.27 -16.73 -4.93
N ASP A 67 -14.50 -17.00 -4.51
CA ASP A 67 -14.88 -16.92 -3.09
C ASP A 67 -14.17 -18.02 -2.28
N THR A 68 -14.04 -19.21 -2.85
CA THR A 68 -13.27 -20.32 -2.27
C THR A 68 -11.78 -19.95 -2.12
N ARG A 69 -11.17 -19.33 -3.14
CA ARG A 69 -9.79 -18.81 -3.03
C ARG A 69 -9.64 -17.77 -1.95
N ALA A 70 -10.60 -16.84 -1.84
CA ALA A 70 -10.59 -15.83 -0.79
C ALA A 70 -10.68 -16.47 0.60
N GLY A 71 -11.49 -17.52 0.76
CA GLY A 71 -11.54 -18.36 1.96
C GLY A 71 -10.17 -18.94 2.31
N HIS A 72 -9.55 -19.67 1.37
CA HIS A 72 -8.22 -20.27 1.58
C HIS A 72 -7.14 -19.23 1.89
N PHE A 73 -7.17 -18.07 1.23
CA PHE A 73 -6.28 -16.96 1.51
C PHE A 73 -6.45 -16.46 2.95
N MET A 74 -7.69 -16.25 3.40
CA MET A 74 -7.96 -15.81 4.77
C MET A 74 -7.51 -16.85 5.80
N ASP A 75 -7.71 -18.14 5.54
CA ASP A 75 -7.23 -19.20 6.43
C ASP A 75 -5.69 -19.23 6.51
N TYR A 76 -5.01 -19.02 5.37
CA TYR A 76 -3.56 -18.87 5.33
C TYR A 76 -3.09 -17.65 6.13
N MET A 77 -3.75 -16.50 6.00
CA MET A 77 -3.44 -15.29 6.78
C MET A 77 -3.58 -15.56 8.28
N ARG A 78 -4.64 -16.26 8.69
CA ARG A 78 -4.90 -16.59 10.10
C ARG A 78 -3.84 -17.51 10.68
N SER A 79 -3.42 -18.52 9.93
CA SER A 79 -2.37 -19.44 10.32
C SER A 79 -0.98 -18.79 10.30
N GLY A 80 -0.59 -18.20 9.17
CA GLY A 80 0.75 -17.65 8.95
C GLY A 80 1.10 -16.46 9.82
N PHE A 81 0.10 -15.70 10.29
CA PHE A 81 0.28 -14.60 11.23
C PHE A 81 -0.30 -14.89 12.62
N LEU A 82 -0.74 -16.12 12.91
CA LEU A 82 -1.31 -16.51 14.20
C LEU A 82 -2.46 -15.59 14.67
N LEU A 83 -3.33 -15.17 13.76
CA LEU A 83 -4.38 -14.17 14.06
C LEU A 83 -5.44 -14.69 15.05
N ASP A 84 -5.62 -16.01 15.13
CA ASP A 84 -6.52 -16.66 16.10
C ASP A 84 -5.77 -17.16 17.36
N ASN A 85 -4.42 -17.19 17.36
CA ASN A 85 -3.57 -17.65 18.47
C ASN A 85 -2.52 -16.59 18.81
N LEU A 86 -3.00 -15.38 19.16
CA LEU A 86 -2.13 -14.21 19.31
C LEU A 86 -1.13 -14.36 20.47
N ASP A 87 -1.43 -15.17 21.46
CA ASP A 87 -0.53 -15.51 22.57
C ASP A 87 0.75 -16.18 22.09
N GLU A 88 0.65 -17.07 21.09
CA GLU A 88 1.81 -17.66 20.42
C GLU A 88 2.61 -16.61 19.62
N ALA A 89 1.96 -15.54 19.14
CA ALA A 89 2.61 -14.38 18.54
C ALA A 89 3.16 -13.37 19.57
N GLY A 90 3.17 -13.73 20.86
CA GLY A 90 3.71 -12.90 21.94
C GLY A 90 2.74 -11.85 22.49
N PHE A 91 1.44 -11.95 22.17
CA PHE A 91 0.41 -11.13 22.79
C PHE A 91 0.11 -11.62 24.21
N ASP A 92 0.14 -10.70 25.17
CA ASP A 92 -0.18 -11.01 26.56
C ASP A 92 -1.43 -10.20 26.97
N GLU A 93 -2.53 -10.91 27.24
CA GLU A 93 -3.78 -10.29 27.70
C GLU A 93 -3.68 -9.69 29.10
N GLN A 94 -2.74 -10.16 29.93
CA GLN A 94 -2.55 -9.68 31.30
C GLN A 94 -1.64 -8.45 31.36
N LYS A 95 -0.87 -8.19 30.30
CA LYS A 95 0.01 -7.02 30.19
C LYS A 95 -0.81 -5.72 30.29
N ARG A 96 -0.39 -4.84 31.21
CA ARG A 96 -0.98 -3.50 31.38
C ARG A 96 -0.63 -2.62 30.19
N GLY A 97 -1.60 -1.87 29.66
CA GLY A 97 -1.40 -0.94 28.55
C GLY A 97 -2.43 -1.07 27.44
N ILE A 98 -2.15 -0.47 26.28
CA ILE A 98 -3.03 -0.51 25.10
C ILE A 98 -2.95 -1.90 24.45
N LYS A 99 -4.08 -2.61 24.44
CA LYS A 99 -4.21 -3.92 23.79
C LYS A 99 -4.41 -3.77 22.28
N ARG A 100 -3.55 -4.41 21.49
CA ARG A 100 -3.52 -4.29 20.01
C ARG A 100 -3.68 -5.62 19.28
N GLY A 101 -4.13 -6.68 19.95
CA GLY A 101 -4.36 -7.99 19.33
C GLY A 101 -5.30 -7.96 18.10
N LYS A 102 -6.21 -6.98 18.02
CA LYS A 102 -7.14 -6.80 16.89
C LYS A 102 -6.68 -5.78 15.84
N ALA A 103 -5.40 -5.38 15.86
CA ALA A 103 -4.83 -4.43 14.89
C ALA A 103 -4.19 -5.19 13.71
N ASP A 104 -5.03 -5.96 13.00
CA ASP A 104 -4.67 -6.74 11.82
C ASP A 104 -4.96 -5.96 10.52
N TYR A 105 -4.67 -6.59 9.38
CA TYR A 105 -4.92 -6.03 8.06
C TYR A 105 -6.41 -5.67 7.84
N LEU A 106 -7.34 -6.52 8.28
CA LEU A 106 -8.79 -6.27 8.12
C LEU A 106 -9.24 -5.05 8.91
N ARG A 107 -8.78 -4.89 10.14
CA ARG A 107 -9.02 -3.70 10.95
C ARG A 107 -8.48 -2.45 10.27
N THR A 108 -7.27 -2.55 9.72
CA THR A 108 -6.60 -1.44 9.04
C THR A 108 -7.38 -1.01 7.79
N LEU A 109 -7.77 -1.96 6.94
CA LEU A 109 -8.59 -1.69 5.76
C LEU A 109 -9.92 -1.04 6.12
N ARG A 110 -10.65 -1.59 7.10
CA ARG A 110 -11.94 -1.02 7.54
C ARG A 110 -11.79 0.40 8.09
N GLY A 111 -10.75 0.64 8.88
CA GLY A 111 -10.48 1.97 9.43
C GLY A 111 -10.19 2.99 8.33
N TRP A 112 -9.39 2.60 7.33
CA TRP A 112 -9.11 3.45 6.17
C TRP A 112 -10.34 3.73 5.29
N LEU A 113 -11.18 2.70 5.04
CA LEU A 113 -12.43 2.85 4.30
C LEU A 113 -13.39 3.83 4.97
N PHE A 114 -13.35 3.92 6.30
CA PHE A 114 -14.18 4.84 7.07
C PHE A 114 -13.58 6.26 7.15
N ASP A 115 -12.28 6.36 7.38
CA ASP A 115 -11.57 7.63 7.55
C ASP A 115 -10.20 7.57 6.86
N ALA A 116 -10.08 8.18 5.67
CA ALA A 116 -8.85 8.27 4.90
C ALA A 116 -7.78 9.19 5.52
N ASP A 117 -8.13 9.89 6.60
CA ASP A 117 -7.26 10.71 7.43
C ASP A 117 -7.16 10.16 8.87
N GLY A 118 -7.63 8.94 9.08
CA GLY A 118 -7.53 8.21 10.34
C GLY A 118 -6.17 7.59 10.58
N LYS A 119 -5.97 7.03 11.78
CA LYS A 119 -4.73 6.37 12.18
C LYS A 119 -4.40 5.18 11.25
N GLU A 120 -5.40 4.39 10.91
CA GLU A 120 -5.28 3.25 10.00
C GLU A 120 -4.90 3.70 8.57
N ALA A 121 -5.40 4.86 8.13
CA ALA A 121 -4.98 5.46 6.86
C ALA A 121 -3.52 5.94 6.90
N ALA A 122 -3.06 6.48 8.04
CA ALA A 122 -1.64 6.83 8.20
C ALA A 122 -0.73 5.60 8.06
N VAL A 123 -1.16 4.44 8.59
CA VAL A 123 -0.45 3.17 8.40
C VAL A 123 -0.38 2.80 6.92
N LEU A 124 -1.51 2.78 6.22
CA LEU A 124 -1.54 2.44 4.78
C LEU A 124 -0.73 3.42 3.93
N LYS A 125 -0.84 4.74 4.18
CA LYS A 125 -0.04 5.76 3.50
C LYS A 125 1.46 5.48 3.69
N SER A 126 1.88 5.15 4.91
CA SER A 126 3.29 4.83 5.19
C SER A 126 3.75 3.50 4.60
N TRP A 127 2.85 2.53 4.48
CA TRP A 127 3.13 1.27 3.81
C TRP A 127 3.31 1.49 2.30
N VAL A 128 2.41 2.26 1.66
CA VAL A 128 2.53 2.66 0.25
C VAL A 128 3.84 3.42 0.00
N GLU A 129 4.15 4.38 0.88
CA GLU A 129 5.41 5.13 0.84
C GLU A 129 6.63 4.20 0.85
N SER A 130 6.64 3.20 1.73
CA SER A 130 7.74 2.22 1.83
C SER A 130 7.84 1.30 0.60
N ARG A 131 6.71 0.80 0.08
CA ARG A 131 6.69 -0.24 -0.96
C ARG A 131 6.86 0.35 -2.37
N PHE A 132 6.17 1.45 -2.64
CA PHE A 132 6.13 2.08 -3.96
C PHE A 132 6.96 3.37 -4.03
N GLY A 133 7.43 3.88 -2.89
CA GLY A 133 8.24 5.10 -2.85
C GLY A 133 7.45 6.35 -3.21
N LEU A 134 6.11 6.31 -3.15
CA LEU A 134 5.24 7.45 -3.42
C LEU A 134 4.90 8.13 -2.09
N LEU A 135 5.31 9.39 -1.95
CA LEU A 135 5.13 10.12 -0.69
C LEU A 135 3.64 10.54 -0.53
N PRO A 136 3.08 10.42 0.68
CA PRO A 136 1.75 10.96 0.95
C PRO A 136 1.81 12.48 0.95
N LEU A 137 0.92 13.12 0.19
CA LEU A 137 0.84 14.58 0.10
C LEU A 137 -0.16 15.19 1.07
N ASN A 138 -1.04 14.37 1.64
CA ASN A 138 -2.09 14.83 2.56
C ASN A 138 -2.36 13.81 3.66
N HIS A 139 -2.51 14.29 4.90
CA HIS A 139 -3.12 13.58 6.01
C HIS A 139 -3.66 14.61 7.02
N ARG A 140 -4.98 14.80 7.04
CA ARG A 140 -5.65 15.90 7.78
C ARG A 140 -5.18 17.29 7.36
N GLY A 141 -4.72 17.42 6.12
CA GLY A 141 -4.09 18.62 5.59
C GLY A 141 -2.83 18.28 4.77
N PRO A 142 -2.28 19.26 4.03
CA PRO A 142 -1.07 19.07 3.22
C PRO A 142 0.13 18.63 4.09
N LEU A 143 1.03 17.81 3.53
CA LEU A 143 2.24 17.31 4.20
C LEU A 143 3.55 17.86 3.59
N GLY A 144 3.45 18.77 2.62
CA GLY A 144 4.59 19.37 1.92
C GLY A 144 5.29 20.49 2.69
N VAL A 145 6.03 21.32 1.95
CA VAL A 145 6.81 22.46 2.49
C VAL A 145 5.88 23.43 3.24
N GLY A 146 6.24 23.77 4.48
CA GLY A 146 5.47 24.68 5.33
C GLY A 146 4.28 24.03 6.06
N ALA A 147 4.21 22.71 6.10
CA ALA A 147 3.18 21.95 6.82
C ALA A 147 3.77 20.99 7.87
N GLU A 148 4.78 21.46 8.61
CA GLU A 148 5.54 20.66 9.58
C GLU A 148 4.63 20.04 10.67
N ASP A 149 3.63 20.79 11.14
CA ASP A 149 2.68 20.30 12.15
C ASP A 149 1.84 19.13 11.64
N ASN A 150 1.36 19.20 10.39
CA ASN A 150 0.61 18.11 9.75
C ASN A 150 1.51 16.90 9.54
N TYR A 151 2.76 17.12 9.13
CA TYR A 151 3.75 16.06 8.95
C TYR A 151 4.04 15.35 10.29
N HIS A 152 4.25 16.09 11.38
CA HIS A 152 4.42 15.52 12.71
C HIS A 152 3.17 14.76 13.19
N ALA A 153 1.97 15.29 12.92
CA ALA A 153 0.72 14.61 13.24
C ALA A 153 0.58 13.29 12.47
N TYR A 154 0.91 13.27 11.18
CA TYR A 154 0.96 12.07 10.34
C TYR A 154 1.95 11.03 10.90
N LEU A 155 3.17 11.44 11.21
CA LEU A 155 4.18 10.54 11.80
C LEU A 155 3.70 9.98 13.16
N SER A 156 3.05 10.80 13.98
CA SER A 156 2.46 10.35 15.25
C SER A 156 1.35 9.33 15.03
N ALA A 157 0.46 9.56 14.07
CA ALA A 157 -0.63 8.66 13.72
C ALA A 157 -0.09 7.32 13.19
N ARG A 158 0.88 7.37 12.27
CA ARG A 158 1.61 6.19 11.76
C ARG A 158 2.22 5.39 12.91
N ALA A 159 3.01 6.04 13.76
CA ALA A 159 3.69 5.37 14.89
C ALA A 159 2.68 4.71 15.83
N LYS A 160 1.61 5.42 16.19
CA LYS A 160 0.51 4.87 17.01
C LYS A 160 -0.24 3.74 16.31
N GLY A 161 -0.26 3.71 14.98
CA GLY A 161 -0.88 2.69 14.16
C GLY A 161 -0.10 1.38 14.16
N LEU A 162 1.22 1.47 13.92
CA LEU A 162 2.15 0.33 13.84
C LEU A 162 2.64 -0.17 15.20
N TYR A 163 2.57 0.67 16.24
CA TYR A 163 3.05 0.28 17.56
C TYR A 163 2.35 -0.98 18.08
N ASN A 164 3.18 -1.97 18.45
CA ASN A 164 2.76 -3.24 19.06
C ASN A 164 1.75 -4.03 18.20
N THR A 165 1.88 -3.95 16.88
CA THR A 165 1.12 -4.77 15.94
C THR A 165 1.88 -6.04 15.56
N ASN A 166 1.15 -7.10 15.24
CA ASN A 166 1.70 -8.39 14.84
C ASN A 166 2.04 -8.39 13.34
N ALA A 167 3.28 -8.02 12.97
CA ALA A 167 3.77 -8.05 11.58
C ALA A 167 2.84 -7.38 10.55
N LEU A 168 2.17 -6.29 10.93
CA LEU A 168 1.07 -5.70 10.15
C LEU A 168 1.48 -5.32 8.73
N GLU A 169 2.69 -4.80 8.53
CA GLU A 169 3.15 -4.44 7.19
C GLU A 169 3.32 -5.68 6.28
N SER A 170 3.81 -6.80 6.82
CA SER A 170 3.89 -8.07 6.09
C SER A 170 2.50 -8.66 5.79
N GLN A 171 1.52 -8.45 6.68
CA GLN A 171 0.13 -8.80 6.38
C GLN A 171 -0.42 -8.00 5.18
N LEU A 172 -0.08 -6.71 5.09
CA LEU A 172 -0.46 -5.85 3.97
C LEU A 172 0.30 -6.22 2.68
N ASP A 173 1.57 -6.60 2.79
CA ASP A 173 2.37 -7.09 1.67
C ASP A 173 1.71 -8.30 1.01
N LEU A 174 1.34 -9.31 1.83
CA LEU A 174 0.70 -10.53 1.32
C LEU A 174 -0.71 -10.26 0.79
N LEU A 175 -1.49 -9.41 1.46
CA LEU A 175 -2.79 -8.97 0.94
C LEU A 175 -2.67 -8.33 -0.44
N TYR A 176 -1.72 -7.40 -0.61
CA TYR A 176 -1.50 -6.74 -1.90
C TYR A 176 -1.15 -7.77 -2.99
N SER A 177 -0.20 -8.68 -2.72
CA SER A 177 0.18 -9.72 -3.68
C SER A 177 -0.99 -10.64 -4.03
N TYR A 178 -1.84 -11.00 -3.07
CA TYR A 178 -3.07 -11.75 -3.33
C TYR A 178 -4.06 -10.97 -4.20
N CYS A 179 -4.22 -9.66 -3.98
CA CYS A 179 -5.04 -8.83 -4.85
C CYS A 179 -4.48 -8.77 -6.29
N GLN A 180 -3.16 -8.68 -6.47
CA GLN A 180 -2.54 -8.72 -7.81
C GLN A 180 -2.77 -10.08 -8.49
N TYR A 181 -2.65 -11.17 -7.73
CA TYR A 181 -2.96 -12.51 -8.19
C TYR A 181 -4.41 -12.62 -8.68
N GLU A 182 -5.39 -12.19 -7.89
CA GLU A 182 -6.81 -12.24 -8.26
C GLU A 182 -7.16 -11.33 -9.45
N VAL A 183 -6.67 -10.09 -9.47
CA VAL A 183 -6.93 -9.14 -10.57
C VAL A 183 -6.42 -9.71 -11.89
N THR A 184 -5.23 -10.31 -11.90
CA THR A 184 -4.65 -10.94 -13.10
C THR A 184 -5.51 -12.09 -13.61
N ARG A 185 -6.15 -12.86 -12.72
CA ARG A 185 -7.05 -13.95 -13.10
C ARG A 185 -8.41 -13.47 -13.59
N GLN A 186 -8.95 -12.41 -12.98
CA GLN A 186 -10.25 -11.86 -13.36
C GLN A 186 -10.20 -11.06 -14.67
N TYR A 187 -9.05 -10.43 -14.96
CA TYR A 187 -8.87 -9.56 -16.11
C TYR A 187 -7.60 -9.92 -16.92
N PRO A 188 -7.49 -11.17 -17.45
CA PRO A 188 -6.24 -11.68 -18.01
C PRO A 188 -5.78 -10.99 -19.31
N SER A 189 -6.66 -10.24 -19.97
CA SER A 189 -6.38 -9.52 -21.22
C SER A 189 -6.44 -8.01 -21.08
N GLU A 190 -6.71 -7.50 -19.87
CA GLU A 190 -6.83 -6.07 -19.63
C GLU A 190 -5.55 -5.54 -18.98
N HIS A 191 -5.02 -4.46 -19.54
CA HIS A 191 -3.91 -3.72 -18.94
C HIS A 191 -4.39 -2.51 -18.13
N HIS A 192 -5.66 -2.11 -18.34
CA HIS A 192 -6.28 -0.95 -17.71
C HIS A 192 -7.66 -1.31 -17.21
N VAL A 193 -7.95 -0.98 -15.95
CA VAL A 193 -9.27 -1.11 -15.35
C VAL A 193 -9.76 0.27 -14.96
N THR A 194 -10.94 0.65 -15.44
CA THR A 194 -11.55 1.94 -15.09
C THR A 194 -12.20 1.83 -13.71
N LEU A 195 -11.75 2.65 -12.77
CA LEU A 195 -12.29 2.76 -11.42
C LEU A 195 -12.88 4.15 -11.19
N TYR A 196 -13.86 4.24 -10.30
CA TYR A 196 -14.50 5.50 -9.92
C TYR A 196 -14.20 5.80 -8.45
N ARG A 197 -13.83 7.06 -8.16
CA ARG A 197 -13.62 7.56 -6.79
C ARG A 197 -14.46 8.80 -6.57
N GLY A 198 -15.24 8.81 -5.48
CA GLY A 198 -15.93 10.01 -5.01
C GLY A 198 -14.94 10.99 -4.35
N ILE A 199 -15.05 12.27 -4.71
CA ILE A 199 -14.25 13.36 -4.14
C ILE A 199 -15.21 14.49 -3.78
N ASN A 200 -15.09 15.03 -2.56
CA ASN A 200 -15.93 16.15 -2.11
C ASN A 200 -15.46 17.50 -2.67
N ARG A 201 -14.14 17.72 -2.67
CA ARG A 201 -13.51 19.00 -3.01
C ARG A 201 -12.29 18.79 -3.89
N ILE A 202 -12.48 18.90 -5.20
CA ILE A 202 -11.40 18.66 -6.17
C ILE A 202 -10.30 19.73 -6.09
N ASP A 203 -10.65 20.93 -5.63
CA ASP A 203 -9.77 22.09 -5.41
C ASP A 203 -8.76 21.87 -4.27
N GLU A 204 -9.00 20.92 -3.38
CA GLU A 204 -8.09 20.60 -2.27
C GLU A 204 -6.96 19.62 -2.67
N HIS A 205 -6.98 19.09 -3.88
CA HIS A 205 -5.97 18.16 -4.38
C HIS A 205 -4.84 18.91 -5.10
N GLU A 206 -3.61 18.60 -4.72
CA GLU A 206 -2.41 19.07 -5.40
C GLU A 206 -2.29 18.45 -6.80
N ILE A 207 -1.90 19.26 -7.79
CA ILE A 207 -1.60 18.82 -9.15
C ILE A 207 -0.07 18.71 -9.25
N LEU A 208 0.42 17.50 -9.53
CA LEU A 208 1.85 17.16 -9.66
C LEU A 208 2.36 17.30 -11.09
#